data_AF-A0A226BWS3-F1
#
_entry.id   AF-A0A226BWS3-F1
#
_cell.length_a   1.000
_cell.length_b   1.000
_cell.length_c   1.000
_cell.angle_alpha   90.00
_cell.angle_beta   90.00
_cell.angle_gamma   90.00
#
_symmetry.space_group_name_H-M   'P 1'
#
loop_
_entity.id
_entity.type
_entity.pdbx_description
1 polymer ?
#
loop_
_entity_poly.entity_id
_entity_poly.type
_entity_poly.pdbx_seq_one_letter_code
_entity_poly.pdbx_strand_id
1 'polypeptide(L)'
;MRINSKLRLSVLVIFSILLIPIIVAFIMELNLTWKVETDNDWIGFYASYLGSMIGVFGVFATMRIDQKKREEEKKDELFFNNIDLYNKILSSLSVEKLTKLKERLSELKKESSWDMINTSTKRRLKQIEGSLDYSDETFGLSYAVSDYISSNLYNELKVTLYSQVDEFNEAVEYEDVLVEILNEVTRIVINDSDIEIVYDDYIEISVSKDKLLEKFEKNDYTKGYSNQMDNIYAKLLQIKESKEWSEYISRRVSIYNQINELKNYINNRIDKVLHY
;
A
#
# COMPACT_ATOMS: atom_id res chain seq x y z
N MET A 1 9.06 -2.69 -32.53
CA MET A 1 10.12 -2.47 -31.51
C MET A 1 10.42 -0.96 -31.43
N ARG A 2 9.86 -0.24 -30.43
CA ARG A 2 10.10 1.21 -30.26
C ARG A 2 11.45 1.39 -29.56
N ILE A 3 12.49 1.69 -30.34
CA ILE A 3 13.78 2.08 -29.78
C ILE A 3 13.59 3.42 -29.06
N ASN A 4 13.93 3.44 -27.77
CA ASN A 4 13.80 4.59 -26.89
C ASN A 4 14.55 5.80 -27.48
N SER A 5 13.90 6.95 -27.62
CA SER A 5 14.43 8.13 -28.32
C SER A 5 15.75 8.64 -27.70
N LYS A 6 15.93 8.43 -26.39
CA LYS A 6 17.18 8.72 -25.67
C LYS A 6 18.34 7.84 -26.14
N LEU A 7 18.06 6.56 -26.45
CA LEU A 7 19.08 5.61 -26.93
C LEU A 7 19.58 5.97 -28.33
N ARG A 8 18.68 6.44 -29.21
CA ARG A 8 19.04 6.88 -30.57
C ARG A 8 19.97 8.09 -30.56
N LEU A 9 19.70 9.06 -29.68
CA LEU A 9 20.51 10.27 -29.55
C LEU A 9 21.91 9.94 -29.02
N SER A 10 22.02 9.08 -28.00
CA SER A 10 23.32 8.66 -27.46
C SER A 10 24.17 7.90 -28.48
N VAL A 11 23.57 7.01 -29.28
CA VAL A 11 24.29 6.29 -30.35
C VAL A 11 24.78 7.26 -31.43
N LEU A 12 23.97 8.24 -31.81
CA LEU A 12 24.36 9.25 -32.81
C LEU A 12 25.54 10.10 -32.32
N VAL A 13 25.54 10.54 -31.06
CA VAL A 13 26.64 11.33 -30.48
C VAL A 13 27.94 10.53 -30.41
N ILE A 14 27.88 9.28 -29.94
CA ILE A 14 29.06 8.39 -29.90
C ILE A 14 29.60 8.14 -31.31
N PHE A 15 28.70 7.88 -32.26
CA PHE A 15 29.05 7.66 -33.66
C PHE A 15 29.72 8.90 -34.27
N SER A 16 29.17 10.10 -34.05
CA SER A 16 29.77 11.36 -34.52
C SER A 16 31.16 11.62 -33.90
N ILE A 17 31.36 11.33 -32.61
CA ILE A 17 32.66 11.48 -31.94
C ILE A 17 33.72 10.57 -32.55
N LEU A 18 33.35 9.35 -32.96
CA LEU A 18 34.28 8.40 -33.59
C LEU A 18 34.49 8.66 -35.08
N LEU A 19 33.48 9.19 -35.78
CA LEU A 19 33.47 9.29 -37.24
C LEU A 19 34.09 10.60 -37.75
N ILE A 20 34.01 11.69 -36.97
CA ILE A 20 34.66 12.97 -37.31
C ILE A 20 36.19 12.82 -37.41
N PRO A 21 36.91 12.17 -36.48
CA PRO A 21 38.35 11.92 -36.61
C PRO A 21 38.73 11.11 -37.86
N ILE A 22 37.90 10.12 -38.22
CA ILE A 22 38.12 9.29 -39.40
C ILE A 22 37.97 10.11 -40.69
N ILE A 23 36.93 10.96 -40.77
CA ILE A 23 36.74 11.86 -41.91
C ILE A 23 37.89 12.86 -42.03
N VAL A 24 38.34 13.46 -40.92
CA VAL A 24 39.44 14.43 -40.92
C VAL A 24 40.76 13.78 -41.35
N ALA A 25 41.07 12.57 -40.84
CA ALA A 25 42.23 11.80 -41.28
C ALA A 25 42.18 11.48 -42.78
N PHE A 26 41.01 11.08 -43.27
CA PHE A 26 40.80 10.80 -44.70
C PHE A 26 40.96 12.05 -45.58
N ILE A 27 40.46 13.20 -45.13
CA ILE A 27 40.64 14.49 -45.85
C ILE A 27 42.12 14.89 -45.89
N MET A 28 42.88 14.66 -44.81
CA MET A 28 44.32 14.93 -44.78
C MET A 28 45.11 14.02 -45.75
N GLU A 29 44.70 12.76 -45.90
CA GLU A 29 45.36 11.79 -46.80
C GLU A 29 45.10 12.08 -48.29
N LEU A 30 43.98 12.74 -48.61
CA LEU A 30 43.60 13.09 -49.99
C LEU A 30 44.49 14.18 -50.63
N ASN A 31 45.49 14.73 -49.92
CA ASN A 31 46.50 15.65 -50.47
C ASN A 31 45.90 16.75 -51.36
N LEU A 32 44.70 17.24 -50.99
CA LEU A 32 44.07 18.40 -51.61
C LEU A 32 44.90 19.62 -51.25
N THR A 33 45.94 19.83 -52.07
CA THR A 33 46.83 20.99 -52.15
C THR A 33 46.58 22.02 -51.07
N TRP A 34 47.26 21.92 -49.93
CA TRP A 34 47.79 23.01 -49.11
C TRP A 34 48.93 22.37 -48.30
N LYS A 35 50.17 22.83 -48.52
CA LYS A 35 51.33 22.43 -47.70
C LYS A 35 51.09 23.00 -46.29
N VAL A 36 50.45 22.22 -45.43
CA VAL A 36 50.45 22.47 -43.99
C VAL A 36 51.70 21.77 -43.46
N GLU A 37 52.66 22.53 -42.93
CA GLU A 37 53.85 21.97 -42.28
C GLU A 37 53.42 20.98 -41.20
N THR A 38 53.90 19.74 -41.33
CA THR A 38 53.51 18.59 -40.51
C THR A 38 54.33 18.52 -39.22
N ASP A 39 54.30 19.56 -38.41
CA ASP A 39 54.88 19.53 -37.06
C ASP A 39 53.77 19.63 -36.02
N ASN A 40 53.31 18.48 -35.51
CA ASN A 40 52.45 18.30 -34.31
C ASN A 40 51.09 19.05 -34.22
N ASP A 41 50.72 19.90 -35.18
CA ASP A 41 49.51 20.74 -35.10
C ASP A 41 48.20 19.95 -35.05
N TRP A 42 48.16 18.76 -35.67
CA TRP A 42 46.97 17.90 -35.65
C TRP A 42 46.67 17.38 -34.23
N ILE A 43 47.70 17.08 -33.43
CA ILE A 43 47.53 16.63 -32.03
C ILE A 43 46.94 17.78 -31.20
N GLY A 44 47.43 19.00 -31.41
CA GLY A 44 46.89 20.20 -30.77
C GLY A 44 45.42 20.46 -31.12
N PHE A 45 45.04 20.25 -32.38
CA PHE A 45 43.65 20.34 -32.82
C PHE A 45 42.75 19.29 -32.13
N TYR A 46 43.14 18.02 -32.08
CA TYR A 46 42.31 17.00 -31.42
C TYR A 46 42.29 17.16 -29.90
N ALA A 47 43.40 17.56 -29.29
CA ALA A 47 43.46 17.83 -27.85
C ALA A 47 42.55 19.01 -27.48
N SER A 48 42.53 20.08 -28.28
CA SER A 48 41.63 21.22 -28.08
C SER A 48 40.17 20.89 -28.38
N TYR A 49 39.89 20.10 -29.42
CA TYR A 49 38.54 19.63 -29.75
C TYR A 49 37.97 18.71 -28.65
N LEU A 50 38.71 17.66 -28.25
CA LEU A 50 38.31 16.78 -27.15
C LEU A 50 38.22 17.53 -25.82
N GLY A 51 39.18 18.43 -25.55
CA GLY A 51 39.16 19.30 -24.37
C GLY A 51 37.92 20.19 -24.33
N SER A 52 37.51 20.77 -25.46
CA SER A 52 36.29 21.58 -25.56
C SER A 52 35.02 20.76 -25.32
N MET A 53 34.95 19.54 -25.86
CA MET A 53 33.84 18.62 -25.62
C MET A 53 33.76 18.22 -24.14
N ILE A 54 34.88 17.81 -23.54
CA ILE A 54 34.95 17.48 -22.11
C ILE A 54 34.57 18.69 -21.26
N GLY A 55 35.03 19.89 -21.62
CA GLY A 55 34.66 21.14 -20.94
C GLY A 55 33.15 21.39 -20.96
N VAL A 56 32.52 21.27 -22.13
CA VAL A 56 31.06 21.42 -22.28
C VAL A 56 30.32 20.35 -21.48
N PHE A 57 30.71 19.08 -21.58
CA PHE A 57 30.11 18.00 -20.79
C PHE A 57 30.28 18.20 -19.28
N GLY A 58 31.45 18.69 -18.86
CA GLY A 58 31.74 19.02 -17.46
C GLY A 58 30.77 20.08 -16.94
N VAL A 59 30.56 21.17 -17.67
CA VAL A 59 29.60 22.22 -17.31
C VAL A 59 28.17 21.70 -17.27
N PHE A 60 27.74 20.89 -18.25
CA PHE A 60 26.40 20.29 -18.22
C PHE A 60 26.21 19.34 -17.04
N ALA A 61 27.24 18.56 -16.69
CA ALA A 61 27.21 17.65 -15.55
C ALA A 61 27.10 18.42 -14.23
N THR A 62 27.92 19.45 -14.02
CA THR A 62 27.87 20.28 -12.81
C THR A 62 26.54 21.03 -12.71
N MET A 63 26.06 21.65 -13.80
CA MET A 63 24.74 22.29 -13.82
C MET A 63 23.61 21.32 -13.45
N ARG A 64 23.67 20.07 -13.92
CA ARG A 64 22.65 19.07 -13.61
C ARG A 64 22.71 18.61 -12.15
N ILE A 65 23.91 18.51 -11.56
CA ILE A 65 24.09 18.21 -10.14
C ILE A 65 23.55 19.37 -9.30
N ASP A 66 23.90 20.61 -9.65
CA ASP A 66 23.42 21.81 -8.96
C ASP A 66 21.90 21.96 -9.04
N GLN A 67 21.30 21.70 -10.22
CA GLN A 67 19.84 21.70 -10.36
C GLN A 67 19.17 20.69 -9.44
N LYS A 68 19.70 19.45 -9.39
CA LYS A 68 19.19 18.43 -8.46
C LYS A 68 19.31 18.87 -7.01
N LYS A 69 20.46 19.43 -6.63
CA LYS A 69 20.69 19.92 -5.26
C LYS A 69 19.68 21.01 -4.89
N ARG A 70 19.44 21.99 -5.78
CA ARG A 70 18.43 23.04 -5.55
C ARG A 70 17.01 22.49 -5.49
N GLU A 71 16.68 21.47 -6.29
CA GLU A 71 15.38 20.80 -6.20
C GLU A 71 15.20 20.04 -4.89
N GLU A 72 16.26 19.42 -4.37
CA GLU A 72 16.25 18.75 -3.07
C GLU A 72 16.14 19.76 -1.92
N GLU A 73 16.89 20.86 -1.97
CA GLU A 73 16.79 21.97 -1.01
C GLU A 73 15.36 22.55 -0.98
N LYS A 74 14.75 22.82 -2.14
CA LYS A 74 13.35 23.26 -2.21
C LYS A 74 12.36 22.26 -1.62
N LYS A 75 12.60 20.96 -1.81
CA LYS A 75 11.74 19.90 -1.23
C LYS A 75 11.89 19.80 0.27
N ASP A 76 13.08 20.05 0.79
CA ASP A 76 13.37 20.03 2.22
C ASP A 76 12.86 21.31 2.89
N GLU A 77 12.94 22.47 2.22
CA GLU A 77 12.32 23.72 2.66
C GLU A 77 10.78 23.63 2.69
N LEU A 78 10.17 23.09 1.63
CA LEU A 78 8.72 22.82 1.62
C LEU A 78 8.32 21.84 2.73
N PHE A 79 9.15 20.83 2.99
CA PHE A 79 8.90 19.90 4.10
C PHE A 79 8.98 20.61 5.45
N PHE A 80 10.02 21.41 5.68
CA PHE A 80 10.23 22.18 6.90
C PHE A 80 9.07 23.15 7.18
N ASN A 81 8.66 23.89 6.16
CA ASN A 81 7.54 24.85 6.26
C ASN A 81 6.21 24.18 6.57
N ASN A 82 6.11 22.85 6.40
CA ASN A 82 4.92 22.05 6.69
C ASN A 82 5.16 21.01 7.81
N ILE A 83 6.19 21.20 8.65
CA ILE A 83 6.55 20.24 9.71
C ILE A 83 5.39 19.95 10.66
N ASP A 84 4.55 20.95 10.97
CA ASP A 84 3.37 20.78 11.82
C ASP A 84 2.38 19.79 11.22
N LEU A 85 2.19 19.81 9.90
CA LEU A 85 1.32 18.86 9.21
C LEU A 85 1.91 17.44 9.25
N TYR A 86 3.23 17.30 9.15
CA TYR A 86 3.90 16.01 9.32
C TYR A 86 3.81 15.48 10.75
N ASN A 87 3.89 16.35 11.75
CA ASN A 87 3.66 16.00 13.15
C ASN A 87 2.22 15.55 13.39
N LYS A 88 1.24 16.23 12.76
CA LYS A 88 -0.15 15.76 12.77
C LYS A 88 -0.30 14.39 12.13
N ILE A 89 0.33 14.13 10.98
CA ILE A 89 0.34 12.79 10.36
C ILE A 89 0.87 11.74 11.35
N LEU A 90 2.01 12.01 12.00
CA LEU A 90 2.60 11.10 12.99
C LEU A 90 1.65 10.82 14.16
N SER A 91 0.95 11.85 14.64
CA SER A 91 -0.06 11.70 15.69
C SER A 91 -1.28 10.88 15.23
N SER A 92 -1.73 11.09 13.99
CA SER A 92 -2.83 10.33 13.39
C SER A 92 -2.48 8.87 13.16
N LEU A 93 -1.22 8.57 12.84
CA LEU A 93 -0.70 7.20 12.68
C LEU A 93 -0.47 6.48 14.02
N SER A 94 -0.47 7.21 15.14
CA SER A 94 -0.31 6.64 16.47
C SER A 94 -1.68 6.35 17.09
N VAL A 95 -2.37 5.38 16.49
CA VAL A 95 -3.66 4.88 16.96
C VAL A 95 -3.51 3.52 17.63
N GLU A 96 -4.30 3.33 18.67
CA GLU A 96 -4.50 2.01 19.30
C GLU A 96 -5.38 1.10 18.44
N LYS A 97 -6.39 1.67 17.76
CA LYS A 97 -7.35 0.95 16.89
C LYS A 97 -7.30 1.46 15.46
N LEU A 98 -7.23 0.53 14.49
CA LEU A 98 -7.18 0.82 13.05
C LEU A 98 -8.48 1.45 12.53
N THR A 99 -9.63 1.13 13.13
CA THR A 99 -10.91 1.81 12.88
C THR A 99 -10.80 3.33 13.04
N LYS A 100 -10.18 3.79 14.14
CA LYS A 100 -9.94 5.23 14.40
C LYS A 100 -8.95 5.85 13.41
N LEU A 101 -8.03 5.06 12.85
CA LEU A 101 -7.08 5.58 11.85
C LEU A 101 -7.82 6.08 10.62
N LYS A 102 -8.82 5.33 10.14
CA LYS A 102 -9.59 5.70 8.96
C LYS A 102 -10.27 7.06 9.12
N GLU A 103 -10.88 7.30 10.28
CA GLU A 103 -11.51 8.57 10.64
C GLU A 103 -10.48 9.71 10.64
N ARG A 104 -9.36 9.53 11.36
CA ARG A 104 -8.29 10.54 11.45
C ARG A 104 -7.66 10.86 10.10
N LEU A 105 -7.48 9.87 9.23
CA LEU A 105 -6.96 10.09 7.88
C LEU A 105 -7.96 10.87 7.01
N SER A 106 -9.26 10.62 7.18
CA SER A 106 -10.32 11.37 6.49
C SER A 106 -10.37 12.83 6.95
N GLU A 107 -10.22 13.09 8.24
CA GLU A 107 -10.12 14.45 8.80
C GLU A 107 -8.87 15.18 8.28
N LEU A 108 -7.72 14.51 8.30
CA LEU A 108 -6.46 15.07 7.83
C LEU A 108 -6.53 15.52 6.35
N LYS A 109 -7.26 14.80 5.50
CA LYS A 109 -7.46 15.16 4.09
C LYS A 109 -8.32 16.40 3.88
N LYS A 110 -9.14 16.78 4.87
CA LYS A 110 -9.96 17.99 4.82
C LYS A 110 -9.15 19.24 5.19
N GLU A 111 -7.96 19.09 5.74
CA GLU A 111 -7.10 20.23 6.04
C GLU A 111 -6.66 20.96 4.75
N SER A 112 -6.71 22.29 4.76
CA SER A 112 -6.31 23.11 3.62
C SER A 112 -4.84 22.93 3.23
N SER A 113 -4.02 22.45 4.15
CA SER A 113 -2.59 22.17 3.96
C SER A 113 -2.32 20.77 3.43
N TRP A 114 -3.33 19.90 3.30
CA TRP A 114 -3.16 18.53 2.77
C TRP A 114 -2.43 18.51 1.43
N ASP A 115 -2.68 19.51 0.58
CA ASP A 115 -2.03 19.58 -0.72
C ASP A 115 -0.53 19.79 -0.67
N MET A 116 -0.01 20.34 0.43
CA MET A 116 1.42 20.57 0.67
C MET A 116 2.18 19.29 1.03
N ILE A 117 1.50 18.20 1.37
CA ILE A 117 2.14 16.92 1.65
C ILE A 117 2.75 16.37 0.36
N ASN A 118 4.01 15.95 0.43
CA ASN A 118 4.68 15.34 -0.71
C ASN A 118 3.94 14.08 -1.23
N THR A 119 4.06 13.84 -2.53
CA THR A 119 3.39 12.72 -3.23
C THR A 119 3.72 11.34 -2.66
N SER A 120 4.94 11.14 -2.15
CA SER A 120 5.37 9.86 -1.58
C SER A 120 4.59 9.53 -0.30
N THR A 121 4.50 10.49 0.61
CA THR A 121 3.71 10.38 1.85
C THR A 121 2.23 10.17 1.54
N LYS A 122 1.64 10.96 0.63
CA LYS A 122 0.23 10.79 0.20
C LYS A 122 -0.03 9.39 -0.34
N ARG A 123 0.89 8.85 -1.17
CA ARG A 123 0.76 7.51 -1.74
C ARG A 123 0.76 6.43 -0.64
N ARG A 124 1.68 6.51 0.32
CA ARG A 124 1.76 5.57 1.44
C ARG A 124 0.51 5.63 2.32
N LEU A 125 0.03 6.84 2.64
CA LEU A 125 -1.22 7.02 3.39
C LEU A 125 -2.42 6.40 2.66
N LYS A 126 -2.51 6.56 1.34
CA LYS A 126 -3.57 5.93 0.53
C LYS A 126 -3.46 4.40 0.51
N GLN A 127 -2.25 3.84 0.50
CA GLN A 127 -2.04 2.39 0.57
C GLN A 127 -2.49 1.81 1.91
N ILE A 128 -2.12 2.48 3.00
CA ILE A 128 -2.56 2.14 4.36
C ILE A 128 -4.09 2.18 4.42
N GLU A 129 -4.69 3.31 4.05
CA GLU A 129 -6.14 3.51 4.07
C GLU A 129 -6.90 2.46 3.24
N GLY A 130 -6.46 2.18 2.02
CA GLY A 130 -7.08 1.18 1.16
C GLY A 130 -7.00 -0.25 1.68
N SER A 131 -6.14 -0.50 2.68
CA SER A 131 -5.99 -1.82 3.32
C SER A 131 -6.80 -1.93 4.63
N LEU A 132 -7.26 -0.81 5.20
CA LEU A 132 -7.96 -0.80 6.50
C LEU A 132 -9.26 -1.59 6.49
N ASP A 133 -10.03 -1.53 5.39
CA ASP A 133 -11.34 -2.19 5.27
C ASP A 133 -11.30 -3.70 5.53
N TYR A 134 -10.15 -4.34 5.32
CA TYR A 134 -9.96 -5.78 5.48
C TYR A 134 -9.14 -6.17 6.72
N SER A 135 -8.76 -5.20 7.54
CA SER A 135 -7.76 -5.41 8.60
C SER A 135 -8.11 -4.72 9.92
N ASP A 136 -9.08 -3.80 9.90
CA ASP A 136 -9.54 -3.13 11.10
C ASP A 136 -10.33 -4.07 12.04
N GLU A 137 -10.63 -3.57 13.23
CA GLU A 137 -11.27 -4.35 14.29
C GLU A 137 -12.75 -4.62 14.02
N THR A 138 -13.36 -3.93 13.04
CA THR A 138 -14.80 -3.98 12.81
C THR A 138 -15.10 -4.70 11.51
N PHE A 139 -14.73 -4.11 10.37
CA PHE A 139 -14.97 -4.69 9.05
C PHE A 139 -14.03 -5.86 8.79
N GLY A 140 -12.73 -5.69 9.04
CA GLY A 140 -11.75 -6.75 8.79
C GLY A 140 -12.03 -8.02 9.58
N LEU A 141 -12.34 -7.84 10.86
CA LEU A 141 -12.75 -8.93 11.75
C LEU A 141 -14.07 -9.57 11.29
N SER A 142 -15.05 -8.75 10.91
CA SER A 142 -16.33 -9.21 10.37
C SER A 142 -16.19 -10.05 9.12
N TYR A 143 -15.31 -9.66 8.20
CA TYR A 143 -15.04 -10.47 7.02
C TYR A 143 -14.40 -11.81 7.40
N ALA A 144 -13.39 -11.80 8.27
CA ALA A 144 -12.70 -13.02 8.68
C ALA A 144 -13.63 -14.05 9.34
N VAL A 145 -14.49 -13.59 10.25
CA VAL A 145 -15.48 -14.45 10.92
C VAL A 145 -16.57 -14.91 9.96
N SER A 146 -17.09 -14.01 9.12
CA SER A 146 -18.11 -14.37 8.14
C SER A 146 -17.60 -15.40 7.13
N ASP A 147 -16.37 -15.23 6.64
CA ASP A 147 -15.72 -16.18 5.73
C ASP A 147 -15.53 -17.52 6.45
N TYR A 148 -15.07 -17.52 7.70
CA TYR A 148 -14.93 -18.74 8.49
C TYR A 148 -16.25 -19.49 8.65
N ILE A 149 -17.32 -18.79 9.05
CA ILE A 149 -18.65 -19.39 9.23
C ILE A 149 -19.16 -19.94 7.89
N SER A 150 -19.00 -19.18 6.80
CA SER A 150 -19.42 -19.62 5.47
C SER A 150 -18.64 -20.86 4.99
N SER A 151 -17.34 -20.95 5.31
CA SER A 151 -16.52 -22.10 4.92
C SER A 151 -16.75 -23.34 5.79
N ASN A 152 -17.03 -23.17 7.08
CA ASN A 152 -16.94 -24.25 8.06
C ASN A 152 -18.26 -24.62 8.74
N LEU A 153 -19.22 -23.70 8.77
CA LEU A 153 -20.50 -23.84 9.46
C LEU A 153 -21.69 -23.84 8.50
N TYR A 154 -21.48 -23.63 7.20
CA TYR A 154 -22.56 -23.57 6.20
C TYR A 154 -23.50 -24.77 6.25
N ASN A 155 -22.97 -25.99 6.33
CA ASN A 155 -23.80 -27.20 6.34
C ASN A 155 -24.57 -27.37 7.64
N GLU A 156 -23.99 -26.99 8.77
CA GLU A 156 -24.67 -26.98 10.07
C GLU A 156 -25.77 -25.92 10.10
N LEU A 157 -25.50 -24.75 9.52
CA LEU A 157 -26.44 -23.65 9.42
C LEU A 157 -27.47 -23.86 8.30
N LYS A 158 -27.27 -24.84 7.41
CA LYS A 158 -28.23 -25.19 6.37
C LYS A 158 -29.40 -25.96 6.99
N VAL A 159 -30.51 -25.27 7.23
CA VAL A 159 -31.78 -25.91 7.61
C VAL A 159 -32.70 -25.95 6.40
N THR A 160 -33.31 -27.11 6.16
CA THR A 160 -34.47 -27.23 5.28
C THR A 160 -35.68 -26.64 6.01
N LEU A 161 -36.04 -25.40 5.69
CA LEU A 161 -37.26 -24.78 6.22
C LEU A 161 -38.47 -25.45 5.57
N TYR A 162 -39.16 -26.32 6.31
CA TYR A 162 -40.48 -26.79 5.91
C TYR A 162 -41.50 -25.73 6.30
N SER A 163 -42.08 -25.04 5.31
CA SER A 163 -43.22 -24.16 5.55
C SER A 163 -44.36 -25.01 6.14
N GLN A 164 -44.88 -24.61 7.30
CA GLN A 164 -46.07 -25.25 7.90
C GLN A 164 -47.37 -24.87 7.18
N VAL A 165 -47.32 -24.13 6.05
CA VAL A 165 -48.47 -23.35 5.57
C VAL A 165 -49.07 -23.81 4.24
N ASP A 166 -48.45 -24.67 3.44
CA ASP A 166 -49.09 -25.13 2.19
C ASP A 166 -48.90 -26.62 1.90
N GLU A 167 -49.98 -27.27 1.47
CA GLU A 167 -50.05 -28.68 1.03
C GLU A 167 -49.17 -29.01 -0.19
N PHE A 168 -48.42 -28.04 -0.70
CA PHE A 168 -47.40 -28.22 -1.72
C PHE A 168 -46.02 -28.15 -1.07
N ASN A 169 -45.54 -29.32 -0.64
CA ASN A 169 -44.16 -29.57 -0.21
C ASN A 169 -43.17 -29.35 -1.37
N GLU A 170 -42.89 -28.10 -1.72
CA GLU A 170 -41.67 -27.76 -2.44
C GLU A 170 -40.64 -27.28 -1.41
N ALA A 171 -39.53 -28.01 -1.31
CA ALA A 171 -38.36 -27.56 -0.57
C ALA A 171 -37.77 -26.36 -1.31
N VAL A 172 -38.19 -25.16 -0.95
CA VAL A 172 -37.58 -23.93 -1.47
C VAL A 172 -36.35 -23.64 -0.62
N GLU A 173 -35.16 -23.99 -1.13
CA GLU A 173 -33.89 -23.51 -0.59
C GLU A 173 -33.81 -21.99 -0.83
N TYR A 174 -34.24 -21.19 0.15
CA TYR A 174 -34.00 -19.75 0.11
C TYR A 174 -32.53 -19.47 0.46
N GLU A 175 -31.71 -19.24 -0.55
CA GLU A 175 -30.32 -18.80 -0.41
C GLU A 175 -30.22 -17.52 0.44
N ASP A 176 -31.23 -16.65 0.35
CA ASP A 176 -31.34 -15.39 1.11
C ASP A 176 -31.46 -15.61 2.63
N VAL A 177 -32.19 -16.65 3.08
CA VAL A 177 -32.37 -16.93 4.52
C VAL A 177 -31.06 -17.40 5.15
N LEU A 178 -30.26 -18.13 4.39
CA LEU A 178 -28.97 -18.61 4.86
C LEU A 178 -27.97 -17.45 5.01
N VAL A 179 -27.99 -16.47 4.11
CA VAL A 179 -27.18 -15.24 4.23
C VAL A 179 -27.59 -14.42 5.45
N GLU A 180 -28.89 -14.29 5.73
CA GLU A 180 -29.38 -13.61 6.94
C GLU A 180 -28.93 -14.32 8.22
N ILE A 181 -29.00 -15.65 8.26
CA ILE A 181 -28.51 -16.47 9.38
C ILE A 181 -27.00 -16.29 9.56
N LEU A 182 -26.20 -16.39 8.49
CA LEU A 182 -24.74 -16.18 8.54
C LEU A 182 -24.40 -14.80 9.11
N ASN A 183 -25.03 -13.74 8.60
CA ASN A 183 -24.82 -12.38 9.07
C ASN A 183 -25.16 -12.21 10.54
N GLU A 184 -26.24 -12.85 11.00
CA GLU A 184 -26.62 -12.78 12.40
C GLU A 184 -25.62 -13.54 13.29
N VAL A 185 -25.20 -14.75 12.92
CA VAL A 185 -24.18 -15.48 13.67
C VAL A 185 -22.88 -14.68 13.74
N THR A 186 -22.45 -14.06 12.63
CA THR A 186 -21.29 -13.15 12.61
C THR A 186 -21.47 -12.00 13.60
N ARG A 187 -22.61 -11.31 13.60
CA ARG A 187 -22.89 -10.21 14.54
C ARG A 187 -22.91 -10.67 15.99
N ILE A 188 -23.41 -11.87 16.25
CA ILE A 188 -23.45 -12.44 17.59
C ILE A 188 -22.03 -12.70 18.10
N VAL A 189 -21.16 -13.26 17.26
CA VAL A 189 -19.74 -13.56 17.56
C VAL A 189 -18.93 -12.27 17.73
N ILE A 190 -19.22 -11.24 16.92
CA ILE A 190 -18.54 -9.94 16.89
C ILE A 190 -19.40 -8.90 17.61
N ASN A 191 -19.92 -9.25 18.78
CA ASN A 191 -20.54 -8.25 19.60
C ASN A 191 -19.42 -7.39 20.21
N ASP A 192 -19.47 -6.07 20.01
CA ASP A 192 -18.42 -5.13 20.45
C ASP A 192 -18.05 -5.26 21.95
N SER A 193 -18.94 -5.82 22.76
CA SER A 193 -18.71 -6.10 24.19
C SER A 193 -17.86 -7.35 24.49
N ASP A 194 -17.66 -8.24 23.53
CA ASP A 194 -17.00 -9.54 23.70
C ASP A 194 -15.63 -9.64 22.97
N ILE A 195 -15.23 -8.54 22.31
CA ILE A 195 -13.90 -8.36 21.69
C ILE A 195 -13.02 -7.60 22.66
N GLU A 196 -12.16 -8.33 23.37
CA GLU A 196 -11.07 -7.71 24.12
C GLU A 196 -9.84 -7.61 23.22
N ILE A 197 -9.42 -6.38 22.94
CA ILE A 197 -8.13 -6.09 22.30
C ILE A 197 -7.13 -6.08 23.44
N VAL A 198 -6.49 -7.22 23.68
CA VAL A 198 -5.74 -7.41 24.92
C VAL A 198 -4.41 -6.66 24.87
N TYR A 199 -3.68 -6.61 23.73
CA TYR A 199 -2.48 -5.77 23.49
C TYR A 199 -2.16 -5.63 21.98
N ASP A 200 -1.38 -4.62 21.58
CA ASP A 200 -0.83 -4.31 20.23
C ASP A 200 -0.70 -5.52 19.27
N ASP A 201 -1.79 -5.93 18.61
CA ASP A 201 -1.92 -7.01 17.61
C ASP A 201 -2.55 -8.35 18.07
N TYR A 202 -2.88 -8.50 19.34
CA TYR A 202 -3.61 -9.67 19.85
C TYR A 202 -5.10 -9.36 20.02
N ILE A 203 -5.92 -9.89 19.10
CA ILE A 203 -7.38 -9.84 19.18
C ILE A 203 -7.87 -11.12 19.82
N GLU A 204 -8.58 -10.99 20.94
CA GLU A 204 -9.27 -12.10 21.57
C GLU A 204 -10.76 -12.06 21.26
N ILE A 205 -11.24 -13.06 20.51
CA ILE A 205 -12.68 -13.34 20.42
C ILE A 205 -13.02 -14.24 21.59
N SER A 206 -13.87 -13.75 22.50
CA SER A 206 -14.45 -14.54 23.59
C SER A 206 -15.92 -14.84 23.29
N VAL A 207 -16.20 -15.98 22.66
CA VAL A 207 -17.59 -16.40 22.43
C VAL A 207 -18.07 -17.15 23.67
N SER A 208 -19.02 -16.57 24.43
CA SER A 208 -19.71 -17.32 25.48
C SER A 208 -20.81 -18.18 24.85
N LYS A 209 -20.77 -19.50 25.09
CA LYS A 209 -21.80 -20.43 24.62
C LYS A 209 -23.21 -20.05 25.09
N ASP A 210 -23.35 -19.64 26.35
CA ASP A 210 -24.64 -19.29 26.92
C ASP A 210 -25.19 -18.01 26.28
N LYS A 211 -24.33 -17.00 26.06
CA LYS A 211 -24.72 -15.77 25.34
C LYS A 211 -25.09 -16.06 23.88
N LEU A 212 -24.34 -16.95 23.22
CA LEU A 212 -24.61 -17.40 21.85
C LEU A 212 -25.99 -18.08 21.80
N LEU A 213 -26.29 -18.97 22.75
CA LEU A 213 -27.57 -19.67 22.86
C LEU A 213 -28.72 -18.70 23.12
N GLU A 214 -28.56 -17.78 24.07
CA GLU A 214 -29.57 -16.77 24.38
C GLU A 214 -29.91 -15.91 23.15
N LYS A 215 -28.88 -15.51 22.38
CA LYS A 215 -29.08 -14.71 21.16
C LYS A 215 -29.72 -15.51 20.03
N PHE A 216 -29.36 -16.79 19.88
CA PHE A 216 -29.99 -17.68 18.91
C PHE A 216 -31.49 -17.87 19.20
N GLU A 217 -31.86 -18.09 20.47
CA GLU A 217 -33.25 -18.26 20.88
C GLU A 217 -34.12 -16.99 20.74
N LYS A 218 -33.48 -15.82 20.76
CA LYS A 218 -34.14 -14.51 20.62
C LYS A 218 -34.39 -14.10 19.18
N ASN A 219 -33.62 -14.62 18.23
CA ASN A 219 -33.71 -14.21 16.84
C ASN A 219 -34.57 -15.22 16.04
N ASP A 220 -35.60 -14.72 15.37
CA ASP A 220 -36.58 -15.56 14.65
C ASP A 220 -35.96 -16.45 13.57
N TYR A 221 -34.80 -16.05 13.02
CA TYR A 221 -34.06 -16.81 12.02
C TYR A 221 -33.19 -17.92 12.61
N THR A 222 -32.80 -17.84 13.88
CA THR A 222 -31.83 -18.76 14.51
C THR A 222 -32.38 -19.56 15.69
N LYS A 223 -33.64 -19.34 16.08
CA LYS A 223 -34.31 -20.00 17.21
C LYS A 223 -34.40 -21.53 17.14
N GLY A 224 -34.25 -22.14 15.96
CA GLY A 224 -34.28 -23.61 15.78
C GLY A 224 -32.95 -24.33 16.02
N TYR A 225 -31.85 -23.59 16.19
CA TYR A 225 -30.49 -24.15 16.13
C TYR A 225 -29.94 -24.62 17.49
N SER A 226 -30.73 -24.56 18.56
CA SER A 226 -30.30 -24.91 19.91
C SER A 226 -29.80 -26.36 20.03
N ASN A 227 -30.39 -27.28 19.25
CA ASN A 227 -29.95 -28.68 19.20
C ASN A 227 -28.59 -28.86 18.48
N GLN A 228 -28.19 -27.91 17.65
CA GLN A 228 -26.91 -27.89 16.94
C GLN A 228 -25.87 -26.99 17.63
N MET A 229 -26.25 -26.30 18.71
CA MET A 229 -25.42 -25.30 19.37
C MET A 229 -24.08 -25.85 19.83
N ASP A 230 -24.04 -27.08 20.34
CA ASP A 230 -22.79 -27.73 20.76
C ASP A 230 -21.79 -27.87 19.61
N ASN A 231 -22.27 -28.27 18.43
CA ASN A 231 -21.45 -28.42 17.24
C ASN A 231 -21.02 -27.06 16.69
N ILE A 232 -21.97 -26.10 16.61
CA ILE A 232 -21.70 -24.73 16.16
C ILE A 232 -20.63 -24.09 17.03
N TYR A 233 -20.80 -24.18 18.36
CA TYR A 233 -19.85 -23.64 19.33
C TYR A 233 -18.48 -24.31 19.24
N ALA A 234 -18.42 -25.64 19.14
CA ALA A 234 -17.16 -26.37 19.01
C ALA A 234 -16.39 -25.96 17.75
N LYS A 235 -17.07 -25.72 16.63
CA LYS A 235 -16.43 -25.18 15.41
C LYS A 235 -16.01 -23.72 15.59
N LEU A 236 -16.86 -22.86 16.14
CA LEU A 236 -16.48 -21.45 16.39
C LEU A 236 -15.22 -21.32 17.26
N LEU A 237 -14.98 -22.23 18.20
CA LEU A 237 -13.73 -22.26 18.98
C LEU A 237 -12.47 -22.49 18.12
N GLN A 238 -12.61 -23.11 16.94
CA GLN A 238 -11.52 -23.38 16.01
C GLN A 238 -11.22 -22.20 15.08
N ILE A 239 -11.97 -21.09 15.16
CA ILE A 239 -11.76 -19.94 14.27
C ILE A 239 -10.32 -19.43 14.31
N LYS A 240 -9.67 -19.42 15.48
CA LYS A 240 -8.28 -18.95 15.64
C LYS A 240 -7.25 -19.82 14.91
N GLU A 241 -7.59 -21.07 14.60
CA GLU A 241 -6.76 -22.03 13.86
C GLU A 241 -7.05 -22.00 12.36
N SER A 242 -8.05 -21.24 11.94
CA SER A 242 -8.50 -21.18 10.55
C SER A 242 -7.56 -20.36 9.64
N LYS A 243 -7.68 -20.63 8.34
CA LYS A 243 -6.98 -19.88 7.30
C LYS A 243 -7.47 -18.43 7.26
N GLU A 244 -8.77 -18.21 7.42
CA GLU A 244 -9.42 -16.91 7.41
C GLU A 244 -8.89 -16.01 8.54
N TRP A 245 -8.74 -16.56 9.74
CA TRP A 245 -8.14 -15.86 10.87
C TRP A 245 -6.66 -15.53 10.64
N SER A 246 -5.89 -16.50 10.16
CA SER A 246 -4.47 -16.29 9.83
C SER A 246 -4.28 -15.21 8.77
N GLU A 247 -5.12 -15.20 7.73
CA GLU A 247 -5.10 -14.15 6.72
C GLU A 247 -5.45 -12.77 7.30
N TYR A 248 -6.46 -12.69 8.16
CA TYR A 248 -6.82 -11.44 8.84
C TYR A 248 -5.67 -10.89 9.70
N ILE A 249 -5.07 -11.72 10.55
CA ILE A 249 -3.93 -11.34 11.38
C ILE A 249 -2.75 -10.91 10.51
N SER A 250 -2.46 -11.64 9.43
CA SER A 250 -1.38 -11.30 8.50
C SER A 250 -1.58 -9.93 7.84
N ARG A 251 -2.80 -9.62 7.40
CA ARG A 251 -3.14 -8.30 6.82
C ARG A 251 -2.98 -7.19 7.85
N ARG A 252 -3.45 -7.42 9.08
CA ARG A 252 -3.32 -6.48 10.19
C ARG A 252 -1.85 -6.16 10.50
N VAL A 253 -1.01 -7.18 10.68
CA VAL A 253 0.44 -7.03 10.89
C VAL A 253 1.09 -6.26 9.74
N SER A 254 0.70 -6.56 8.50
CA SER A 254 1.20 -5.83 7.33
C SER A 254 0.89 -4.33 7.39
N ILE A 255 -0.31 -3.95 7.82
CA ILE A 255 -0.68 -2.53 7.97
C ILE A 255 0.14 -1.85 9.05
N TYR A 256 0.30 -2.46 10.22
CA TYR A 256 1.13 -1.88 11.28
C TYR A 256 2.58 -1.70 10.84
N ASN A 257 3.13 -2.65 10.07
CA ASN A 257 4.44 -2.49 9.46
C ASN A 257 4.49 -1.29 8.50
N GLN A 258 3.50 -1.12 7.62
CA GLN A 258 3.43 0.04 6.72
C GLN A 258 3.31 1.37 7.48
N ILE A 259 2.53 1.39 8.56
CA ILE A 259 2.40 2.55 9.46
C ILE A 259 3.75 2.90 10.08
N ASN A 260 4.44 1.90 10.64
CA ASN A 260 5.74 2.08 11.29
C ASN A 260 6.81 2.54 10.29
N GLU A 261 6.85 1.95 9.09
CA GLU A 261 7.74 2.40 8.03
C GLU A 261 7.48 3.86 7.64
N LEU A 262 6.22 4.27 7.55
CA LEU A 262 5.88 5.66 7.25
C LEU A 262 6.25 6.61 8.39
N LYS A 263 6.02 6.22 9.65
CA LYS A 263 6.44 6.99 10.83
C LYS A 263 7.96 7.18 10.84
N ASN A 264 8.72 6.10 10.64
CA ASN A 264 10.17 6.15 10.58
C ASN A 264 10.67 7.01 9.42
N TYR A 265 10.04 6.91 8.25
CA TYR A 265 10.36 7.77 7.11
C TYR A 265 10.16 9.26 7.42
N ILE A 266 9.05 9.62 8.06
CA ILE A 266 8.77 11.02 8.42
C ILE A 266 9.73 11.50 9.51
N ASN A 267 9.94 10.73 10.58
CA ASN A 267 10.85 11.07 11.68
C ASN A 267 12.28 11.28 11.17
N ASN A 268 12.82 10.34 10.39
CA ASN A 268 14.16 10.47 9.81
C ASN A 268 14.29 11.74 8.96
N ARG A 269 13.21 12.16 8.30
CA ARG A 269 13.21 13.39 7.49
C ARG A 269 13.13 14.64 8.36
N ILE A 270 12.34 14.63 9.43
CA ILE A 270 12.31 15.69 10.43
C ILE A 270 13.71 15.87 11.04
N ASP A 271 14.32 14.78 11.50
CA ASP A 271 15.65 14.79 12.12
C ASP A 271 16.70 15.37 11.16
N LYS A 272 16.69 14.92 9.90
CA LYS A 272 17.62 15.42 8.87
C LYS A 272 17.50 16.93 8.67
N VAL A 273 16.28 17.47 8.66
CA VAL A 273 16.06 18.90 8.38
C VAL A 273 16.30 19.78 9.61
N LEU A 274 16.11 19.25 10.83
CA LEU A 274 16.37 19.99 12.07
C LEU A 274 17.85 20.04 12.48
N HIS A 275 18.66 19.09 12.01
CA HIS A 275 20.09 18.99 12.35
C HIS A 275 21.02 19.48 11.24
N TYR A 276 20.47 20.12 10.20
CA TYR A 276 21.20 20.81 9.13
C TYR A 276 21.11 22.33 9.31
#